data_AF-A0AAD6VLW6-F1
#
_entry.id   AF-A0AAD6VLW6-F1
#
_cell.length_a   1.000
_cell.length_b   1.000
_cell.length_c   1.000
_cell.angle_alpha   90.00
_cell.angle_beta   90.00
_cell.angle_gamma   90.00
#
_symmetry.space_group_name_H-M   'P 1'
#
loop_
_entity.id
_entity.type
_entity.pdbx_description
1 polymer ?
#
loop_
_entity_poly.entity_id
_entity_poly.type
_entity_poly.pdbx_seq_one_letter_code
_entity_poly.pdbx_strand_id
1 'polypeptide(L)'
;PQERARWVVTIVASLIQYIVYGVMLYVTPQFLKEDLHTSALSGRSWLNELLVGHPDRIYIALGMRRHVFLALVLQIRVLGYMEAQQARIELDESLAIFLY
;
A
#
# COMPACT_ATOMS: atom_id res chain seq x y z
N PRO A 1 -15.37 -41.00 -32.45
CA PRO A 1 -15.77 -40.96 -31.02
C PRO A 1 -14.62 -40.54 -30.09
N GLN A 2 -13.42 -41.11 -30.23
CA GLN A 2 -12.26 -40.81 -29.37
C GLN A 2 -11.75 -39.36 -29.53
N GLU A 3 -11.74 -38.81 -30.73
CA GLU A 3 -11.27 -37.42 -30.98
C GLU A 3 -12.21 -36.36 -30.39
N ARG A 4 -13.53 -36.59 -30.44
CA ARG A 4 -14.52 -35.69 -29.83
C ARG A 4 -14.35 -35.63 -28.32
N ALA A 5 -14.04 -36.76 -27.68
CA ALA A 5 -13.75 -36.81 -26.26
C ALA A 5 -12.48 -36.02 -25.91
N ARG A 6 -11.43 -36.09 -26.75
CA ARG A 6 -10.20 -35.30 -26.57
C ARG A 6 -10.48 -33.80 -26.62
N TRP A 7 -11.26 -33.33 -27.59
CA TRP A 7 -11.62 -31.91 -27.70
C TRP A 7 -12.41 -31.41 -26.49
N VAL A 8 -13.38 -32.19 -26.03
CA VAL A 8 -14.16 -31.85 -24.83
C VAL A 8 -13.26 -31.74 -23.61
N VAL A 9 -12.34 -32.69 -23.41
CA VAL A 9 -11.39 -32.65 -22.28
C VAL A 9 -10.47 -31.43 -22.37
N THR A 10 -9.96 -31.08 -23.56
CA THR A 10 -9.10 -29.90 -23.72
C THR A 10 -9.85 -28.60 -23.41
N ILE A 11 -11.10 -28.46 -23.87
CA ILE A 11 -11.91 -27.27 -23.63
C ILE A 11 -12.21 -27.12 -22.14
N VAL A 12 -12.59 -28.21 -21.48
CA VAL A 12 -12.84 -28.22 -20.03
C VAL A 12 -11.56 -27.86 -19.25
N ALA A 13 -10.42 -28.42 -19.62
CA ALA A 13 -9.13 -28.09 -18.99
C ALA A 13 -8.76 -26.61 -19.16
N SER A 14 -8.96 -26.03 -20.35
CA SER A 14 -8.70 -24.61 -20.58
C SER A 14 -9.63 -23.70 -19.78
N LEU A 15 -10.91 -24.07 -19.64
CA LEU A 15 -11.87 -23.32 -18.81
C LEU A 15 -11.46 -23.34 -17.33
N ILE A 16 -11.06 -24.50 -16.82
CA ILE A 16 -10.55 -24.63 -15.44
C ILE A 16 -9.32 -23.75 -15.24
N GLN A 17 -8.38 -23.76 -16.19
CA GLN A 17 -7.17 -22.92 -16.11
C GLN A 17 -7.52 -21.42 -16.06
N TYR A 18 -8.50 -20.98 -16.86
CA TYR A 18 -8.92 -19.58 -16.89
C TYR A 18 -9.56 -19.15 -15.56
N ILE A 19 -10.38 -20.03 -14.97
CA ILE A 19 -10.98 -19.80 -13.64
C ILE A 19 -9.89 -19.71 -12.57
N VAL A 20 -8.91 -20.63 -12.58
CA VAL A 20 -7.79 -20.62 -11.63
C VAL A 20 -6.96 -19.33 -11.76
N TYR A 21 -6.67 -18.88 -12.98
CA TYR A 21 -5.98 -17.59 -13.19
C TYR A 21 -6.80 -16.41 -12.67
N GLY A 22 -8.11 -16.39 -12.91
CA GLY A 22 -9.00 -15.34 -12.38
C GLY A 22 -9.04 -15.30 -10.86
N VAL A 23 -9.16 -16.48 -10.22
CA VAL A 23 -9.10 -16.62 -8.77
C VAL A 23 -7.74 -16.18 -8.23
N MET A 24 -6.63 -16.60 -8.85
CA MET A 24 -5.31 -16.17 -8.45
C MET A 24 -5.17 -14.65 -8.54
N LEU A 25 -5.58 -14.00 -9.64
CA LEU A 25 -5.52 -12.54 -9.76
C LEU A 25 -6.37 -11.82 -8.71
N TYR A 26 -7.53 -12.38 -8.35
CA TYR A 26 -8.40 -11.81 -7.32
C TYR A 26 -7.84 -12.00 -5.89
N VAL A 27 -7.27 -13.16 -5.59
CA VAL A 27 -6.83 -13.53 -4.23
C VAL A 27 -5.37 -13.12 -3.97
N THR A 28 -4.52 -12.98 -4.99
CA THR A 28 -3.12 -12.53 -4.85
C THR A 28 -2.98 -11.22 -4.06
N PRO A 29 -3.77 -10.15 -4.31
CA PRO A 29 -3.70 -8.94 -3.48
C PRO A 29 -4.19 -9.15 -2.04
N GLN A 30 -4.98 -10.19 -1.75
CA GLN A 30 -5.41 -10.54 -0.40
C GLN A 30 -4.35 -11.33 0.38
N PHE A 31 -3.56 -12.17 -0.31
CA PHE A 31 -2.38 -12.84 0.26
C PHE A 31 -1.16 -11.93 0.33
N LEU A 32 -1.05 -10.95 -0.57
CA LEU A 32 -0.16 -9.78 -0.45
C LEU A 32 -0.76 -8.75 0.53
N LYS A 33 -1.33 -9.23 1.64
CA LYS A 33 -1.34 -8.47 2.89
C LYS A 33 0.13 -8.35 3.32
N GLU A 34 0.88 -7.49 2.64
CA GLU A 34 2.10 -6.93 3.20
C GLU A 34 1.75 -6.45 4.59
N ASP A 35 2.50 -6.94 5.58
CA ASP A 35 2.26 -6.60 6.98
C ASP A 35 2.14 -5.08 7.10
N LEU A 36 0.96 -4.60 7.49
CA LEU A 36 0.70 -3.19 7.76
C LEU A 36 1.65 -2.63 8.85
N HIS A 37 2.32 -3.54 9.55
CA HIS A 37 3.26 -3.31 10.62
C HIS A 37 4.56 -4.11 10.38
N THR A 38 5.19 -3.98 9.21
CA THR A 38 6.65 -4.10 9.18
C THR A 38 7.18 -2.90 9.97
N SER A 39 7.22 -3.04 11.29
CA SER A 39 7.66 -1.97 12.20
C SER A 39 9.11 -1.64 11.90
N ALA A 40 9.31 -0.73 10.95
CA ALA A 40 10.59 -0.18 10.63
C ALA A 40 11.11 0.49 11.90
N LEU A 41 12.37 0.21 12.28
CA LEU A 41 12.94 0.62 13.58
C LEU A 41 13.07 2.15 13.76
N SER A 42 12.59 2.96 12.82
CA SER A 42 12.51 4.43 12.93
C SER A 42 11.19 4.97 12.37
N GLY A 43 10.68 6.06 12.95
CA GLY A 43 9.48 6.73 12.43
C GLY A 43 9.66 7.21 10.99
N ARG A 44 10.89 7.58 10.59
CA ARG A 44 11.22 7.97 9.21
C ARG A 44 11.03 6.84 8.22
N SER A 45 11.45 5.63 8.58
CA SER A 45 11.31 4.46 7.71
C SER A 45 9.85 4.01 7.61
N TRP A 46 9.11 4.06 8.72
CA TRP A 46 7.66 3.87 8.72
C TRP A 46 6.91 4.90 7.86
N LEU A 47 7.26 6.20 7.99
CA LEU A 47 6.67 7.25 7.15
C LEU A 47 6.97 7.01 5.67
N ASN A 48 8.19 6.59 5.34
CA ASN A 48 8.56 6.26 3.97
C ASN A 48 7.73 5.08 3.42
N GLU A 49 7.47 4.05 4.22
CA GLU A 49 6.57 2.95 3.87
C GLU A 49 5.14 3.41 3.62
N LEU A 50 4.63 4.37 4.41
CA LEU A 50 3.31 4.96 4.18
C LEU A 50 3.24 5.81 2.90
N LEU A 51 4.30 6.55 2.58
CA LEU A 51 4.34 7.44 1.41
C LEU A 51 4.57 6.68 0.10
N VAL A 52 5.38 5.62 0.12
CA VAL A 52 5.76 4.83 -1.07
C VAL A 52 4.85 3.61 -1.25
N GLY A 53 4.30 3.07 -0.17
CA GLY A 53 3.43 1.89 -0.19
C GLY A 53 2.05 2.14 -0.82
N HIS A 54 1.16 1.16 -0.65
CA HIS A 54 -0.19 1.22 -1.22
C HIS A 54 -0.93 2.48 -0.75
N PRO A 55 -1.62 3.22 -1.65
CA PRO A 55 -2.29 4.49 -1.31
C PRO A 55 -3.34 4.37 -0.20
N ASP A 56 -3.86 3.17 0.03
CA ASP A 56 -4.81 2.92 1.12
C ASP A 56 -4.11 2.85 2.49
N ARG A 57 -2.80 2.55 2.57
CA ARG A 57 -2.09 2.48 3.85
C ARG A 57 -2.06 3.80 4.57
N ILE A 58 -1.69 4.86 3.86
CA ILE A 58 -1.67 6.21 4.44
C ILE A 58 -3.08 6.69 4.82
N TYR A 59 -4.10 6.26 4.06
CA TYR A 59 -5.48 6.56 4.40
C TYR A 59 -5.94 5.83 5.67
N ILE A 60 -5.58 4.55 5.81
CA ILE A 60 -5.88 3.75 7.00
C ILE A 60 -5.10 4.27 8.22
N ALA A 61 -3.83 4.66 8.04
CA ALA A 61 -2.95 5.08 9.12
C ALA A 61 -3.21 6.53 9.58
N LEU A 62 -3.38 7.48 8.65
CA LEU A 62 -3.48 8.92 8.96
C LEU A 62 -4.89 9.49 8.71
N GLY A 63 -5.84 8.69 8.24
CA GLY A 63 -7.19 9.13 7.88
C GLY A 63 -7.26 10.00 6.62
N MET A 64 -6.17 10.13 5.86
CA MET A 64 -6.09 11.04 4.70
C MET A 64 -5.23 10.48 3.56
N ARG A 65 -5.48 10.95 2.33
CA ARG A 65 -4.68 10.51 1.17
C ARG A 65 -3.30 11.18 1.18
N ARG A 66 -2.31 10.52 0.57
CA ARG A 66 -0.91 10.99 0.47
C ARG A 66 -0.76 12.47 0.07
N HIS A 67 -1.47 12.91 -0.96
CA HIS A 67 -1.36 14.29 -1.43
C HIS A 67 -1.91 15.31 -0.42
N VAL A 68 -2.92 14.94 0.37
CA VAL A 68 -3.48 15.80 1.43
C VAL A 68 -2.49 15.94 2.57
N PHE A 69 -1.87 14.83 2.98
CA PHE A 69 -0.80 14.84 3.98
C PHE A 69 0.38 15.72 3.55
N LEU A 70 0.86 15.59 2.31
CA LEU A 70 1.94 16.42 1.78
C LEU A 70 1.55 17.91 1.71
N ALA A 71 0.31 18.22 1.34
CA ALA A 71 -0.19 19.60 1.34
C ALA A 71 -0.25 20.19 2.76
N LEU A 72 -0.64 19.39 3.75
CA LEU A 72 -0.64 19.79 5.16
C LEU A 72 0.78 20.09 5.65
N VAL A 73 1.75 19.20 5.36
CA VAL A 73 3.17 19.42 5.70
C VAL A 73 3.68 20.73 5.08
N LEU A 74 3.38 20.97 3.80
CA LEU A 74 3.81 22.18 3.11
C LEU A 74 3.17 23.44 3.71
N GLN A 75 1.88 23.38 4.04
CA GLN A 75 1.18 24.51 4.66
C GLN A 75 1.78 24.86 6.03
N ILE A 76 2.12 23.85 6.85
CA ILE A 76 2.76 24.06 8.16
C ILE A 76 4.15 24.71 7.99
N ARG A 77 4.92 24.28 6.98
CA ARG A 77 6.21 24.92 6.65
C ARG A 77 6.04 26.38 6.22
N VAL A 78 5.01 26.69 5.42
CA VAL A 78 4.68 28.06 4.99
C VAL A 78 4.26 28.94 6.17
N LEU A 79 3.56 28.37 7.17
CA LEU A 79 3.14 29.07 8.38
C LEU A 79 4.31 29.41 9.33
N GLY A 80 5.55 29.10 8.95
CA GLY A 80 6.74 29.49 9.70
C GLY A 80 7.24 28.44 10.69
N TYR A 81 6.71 27.22 10.65
CA TYR A 81 7.33 26.07 11.30
C TYR A 81 8.56 25.66 10.48
N MET A 82 9.66 26.36 10.71
CA MET A 82 11.00 25.91 10.34
C MET A 82 11.42 24.88 11.38
N GLU A 83 11.78 23.68 10.92
CA GLU A 83 12.38 22.67 11.78
C GLU A 83 13.49 23.32 12.60
N ALA A 84 13.42 23.19 13.93
CA ALA A 84 14.50 23.68 14.78
C ALA A 84 15.79 23.00 14.32
N GLN A 85 16.90 23.74 14.26
CA GLN A 85 18.19 23.21 13.80
C GLN A 85 18.68 22.03 14.66
N GLN A 86 18.08 21.83 15.84
CA GLN A 86 18.29 20.77 16.82
C GLN A 86 17.15 19.73 16.87
N ALA A 87 16.13 19.83 16.02
CA ALA A 87 15.07 18.83 15.97
C ALA A 87 15.66 17.49 15.49
N ARG A 88 15.64 16.48 16.36
CA ARG A 88 16.11 15.13 16.06
C ARG A 88 15.18 14.40 15.08
N ILE A 89 13.97 14.91 14.86
CA ILE A 89 12.87 14.31 14.11
C ILE A 89 12.39 15.35 13.07
N GLU A 90 12.24 14.93 11.82
CA GLU A 90 11.74 15.79 10.73
C GLU A 90 10.25 16.14 10.96
N LEU A 91 9.81 17.31 10.45
CA LEU A 91 8.45 17.80 10.69
C LEU A 91 7.38 16.83 10.16
N ASP A 92 7.62 16.23 9.00
CA ASP A 92 6.71 15.27 8.39
C ASP A 92 6.61 13.98 9.21
N GLU A 93 7.72 13.48 9.75
CA GLU A 93 7.75 12.34 10.68
C GLU A 93 6.99 12.65 11.98
N SER A 94 7.27 13.80 12.61
CA SER A 94 6.57 14.21 13.83
C SER A 94 5.07 14.41 13.60
N LEU A 95 4.69 14.97 12.45
CA LEU A 95 3.29 15.18 12.10
C LEU A 95 2.59 13.85 11.81
N ALA A 96 3.26 12.92 11.12
CA ALA A 96 2.71 11.59 10.87
C ALA A 96 2.51 10.80 12.18
N ILE A 97 3.45 10.90 13.12
CA ILE A 97 3.31 10.30 14.47
C ILE A 97 2.14 10.94 15.23
N PHE A 98 1.95 12.26 15.13
CA PHE A 98 0.85 12.95 15.79
C PHE A 98 -0.54 12.54 15.24
N LEU A 99 -0.61 12.21 13.95
CA LEU A 99 -1.85 11.86 13.25
C LEU A 99 -2.23 10.37 13.36
N TYR A 100 -1.29 9.52 13.76
CA TYR A 100 -1.50 8.09 14.00
C TYR A 100 -2.10 7.84 15.38
#